data_AF-A0A2G9PA53-F1
#
_entry.id   AF-A0A2G9PA53-F1
#
_cell.length_a   1.000
_cell.length_b   1.000
_cell.length_c   1.000
_cell.angle_alpha   90.00
_cell.angle_beta   90.00
_cell.angle_gamma   90.00
#
_symmetry.space_group_name_H-M   'P 1'
#
loop_
_entity.id
_entity.type
_entity.pdbx_description
1 polymer ?
#
loop_
_entity_poly.entity_id
_entity_poly.type
_entity_poly.pdbx_seq_one_letter_code
_entity_poly.pdbx_strand_id
1 'polypeptide(L)'
;MLVFLMKNKNAFLRAGAVILSVFVLLSFFKTGVDYIFFNAFEPVQTILISYVLSVVVGVLFLSAQKKKKQRALARSHALLFVFIFLSALFAYFPAPEFVPTRWGLSGSVGLMQKELGLFFIPTLALGLYILFRALPVIAVFQNAFKKFRAYYHQFLTTTLAFLFALNSALIFSAFSPDSAIAPLIVLATGLYVMYVAYITRFIGRNYLFGFRTPWALAHDTVWARTQKVGSNLLMFSAALLIVSLLNQITIPVFIFAIIMSIAVTFVYSYLVYLAVVKKRRVLSFIR
;
A
#
# COMPACT_ATOMS: atom_id res chain seq x y z
N MET A 1 -16.97 -23.50 -20.60
CA MET A 1 -15.71 -22.75 -20.44
C MET A 1 -15.55 -22.09 -19.06
N LEU A 2 -16.52 -21.31 -18.59
CA LEU A 2 -16.52 -20.69 -17.24
C LEU A 2 -16.38 -21.69 -16.08
N VAL A 3 -17.02 -22.87 -16.18
CA VAL A 3 -16.92 -23.94 -15.17
C VAL A 3 -15.51 -24.57 -15.12
N PHE A 4 -14.80 -24.62 -16.25
CA PHE A 4 -13.41 -25.11 -16.32
C PHE A 4 -12.42 -24.10 -15.71
N LEU A 5 -12.67 -22.80 -15.91
CA LEU A 5 -11.90 -21.72 -15.28
C LEU A 5 -12.09 -21.72 -13.75
N MET A 6 -13.30 -21.91 -13.23
CA MET A 6 -13.56 -21.93 -11.79
C MET A 6 -12.89 -23.11 -11.05
N LYS A 7 -12.71 -24.27 -11.70
CA LYS A 7 -12.01 -25.44 -11.12
C LYS A 7 -10.50 -25.24 -11.02
N ASN A 8 -9.92 -24.37 -11.85
CA ASN A 8 -8.49 -24.08 -11.86
C ASN A 8 -8.25 -22.60 -11.50
N LYS A 9 -8.05 -22.31 -10.21
CA LYS A 9 -7.79 -20.94 -9.70
C LYS A 9 -6.77 -20.16 -10.52
N ASN A 10 -5.74 -20.83 -11.08
CA ASN A 10 -4.73 -20.18 -11.90
C ASN A 10 -5.23 -19.81 -13.30
N ALA A 11 -6.15 -20.58 -13.87
CA ALA A 11 -6.76 -20.29 -15.16
C ALA A 11 -7.80 -19.16 -15.03
N PHE A 12 -8.60 -19.15 -13.96
CA PHE A 12 -9.50 -18.03 -13.64
C PHE A 12 -8.74 -16.71 -13.44
N LEU A 13 -7.64 -16.73 -12.68
CA LEU A 13 -6.79 -15.54 -12.49
C LEU A 13 -6.12 -15.07 -13.80
N ARG A 14 -5.72 -15.99 -14.68
CA ARG A 14 -5.19 -15.66 -16.01
C ARG A 14 -6.25 -15.03 -16.91
N ALA A 15 -7.45 -15.61 -16.95
CA ALA A 15 -8.57 -15.06 -17.70
C ALA A 15 -8.99 -13.70 -17.15
N GLY A 16 -9.07 -13.54 -15.82
CA GLY A 16 -9.38 -12.26 -15.18
C GLY A 16 -8.33 -11.18 -15.47
N ALA A 17 -7.03 -11.51 -15.41
CA ALA A 17 -5.97 -10.55 -15.74
C ALA A 17 -5.97 -10.17 -17.23
N VAL A 18 -6.19 -11.14 -18.13
CA VAL A 18 -6.31 -10.88 -19.58
C VAL A 18 -7.54 -10.04 -19.86
N ILE A 19 -8.70 -10.38 -19.29
CA ILE A 19 -9.95 -9.62 -19.42
C ILE A 19 -9.78 -8.21 -18.85
N LEU A 20 -9.10 -8.03 -17.72
CA LEU A 20 -8.83 -6.71 -17.16
C LEU A 20 -7.88 -5.90 -18.03
N SER A 21 -6.81 -6.52 -18.57
CA SER A 21 -5.90 -5.84 -19.50
C SER A 21 -6.54 -5.51 -20.84
N VAL A 22 -7.44 -6.36 -21.35
CA VAL A 22 -8.22 -6.13 -22.56
C VAL A 22 -9.29 -5.07 -22.30
N PHE A 23 -9.94 -5.09 -21.13
CA PHE A 23 -10.88 -4.04 -20.72
C PHE A 23 -10.19 -2.69 -20.56
N VAL A 24 -8.96 -2.67 -20.04
CA VAL A 24 -8.11 -1.46 -20.01
C VAL A 24 -7.74 -1.02 -21.42
N LEU A 25 -7.30 -1.92 -22.31
CA LEU A 25 -7.01 -1.56 -23.70
C LEU A 25 -8.25 -1.02 -24.44
N LEU A 26 -9.42 -1.61 -24.19
CA LEU A 26 -10.70 -1.16 -24.73
C LEU A 26 -11.17 0.15 -24.09
N SER A 27 -10.87 0.41 -22.82
CA SER A 27 -11.12 1.71 -22.20
C SER A 27 -10.20 2.78 -22.80
N PHE A 28 -8.92 2.50 -23.04
CA PHE A 28 -8.04 3.38 -23.80
C PHE A 28 -8.57 3.66 -25.21
N PHE A 29 -9.10 2.65 -25.91
CA PHE A 29 -9.66 2.80 -27.26
C PHE A 29 -10.95 3.62 -27.27
N LYS A 30 -11.88 3.34 -26.34
CA LYS A 30 -13.13 4.09 -26.20
C LYS A 30 -12.87 5.54 -25.79
N THR A 31 -11.96 5.77 -24.84
CA THR A 31 -11.61 7.11 -24.37
C THR A 31 -10.85 7.90 -25.44
N GLY A 32 -10.05 7.25 -26.28
CA GLY A 32 -9.40 7.89 -27.45
C GLY A 32 -10.40 8.33 -28.52
N VAL A 33 -11.50 7.57 -28.71
CA VAL A 33 -12.62 7.97 -29.58
C VAL A 33 -13.41 9.13 -28.93
N ASP A 34 -13.67 9.08 -27.63
CA ASP A 34 -14.37 10.15 -26.91
C ASP A 34 -13.53 11.45 -26.82
N TYR A 35 -12.19 11.36 -26.80
CA TYR A 35 -11.25 12.49 -26.83
C TYR A 35 -11.33 13.31 -28.13
N ILE A 36 -11.78 12.68 -29.23
CA ILE A 36 -11.96 13.35 -30.53
C ILE A 36 -13.35 14.05 -30.60
N PHE A 37 -14.33 13.63 -29.80
CA PHE A 37 -15.73 14.01 -29.98
C PHE A 37 -16.41 14.76 -28.82
N PHE A 38 -15.96 14.70 -27.56
CA PHE A 38 -16.67 15.35 -26.43
C PHE A 38 -15.77 16.02 -25.38
N ASN A 39 -16.26 17.16 -24.86
CA ASN A 39 -15.58 18.13 -24.00
C ASN A 39 -14.89 17.57 -22.73
N ALA A 40 -13.75 18.21 -22.44
CA ALA A 40 -12.79 18.05 -21.35
C ALA A 40 -13.38 18.07 -19.93
N PHE A 41 -13.03 17.07 -19.10
CA PHE A 41 -12.53 17.16 -17.70
C PHE A 41 -12.42 15.76 -17.04
N GLU A 42 -13.39 14.87 -17.28
CA GLU A 42 -13.45 13.47 -16.81
C GLU A 42 -12.49 12.44 -17.47
N PRO A 43 -12.10 12.56 -18.77
CA PRO A 43 -11.40 11.46 -19.45
C PRO A 43 -9.94 11.30 -18.98
N VAL A 44 -9.28 12.38 -18.55
CA VAL A 44 -7.84 12.34 -18.22
C VAL A 44 -7.59 11.66 -16.86
N GLN A 45 -8.45 11.87 -15.87
CA GLN A 45 -8.39 11.14 -14.59
C GLN A 45 -8.66 9.64 -14.81
N THR A 46 -9.60 9.31 -15.70
CA THR A 46 -9.90 7.92 -16.09
C THR A 46 -8.70 7.24 -16.77
N ILE A 47 -7.97 7.98 -17.62
CA ILE A 47 -6.73 7.50 -18.25
C ILE A 47 -5.64 7.26 -17.19
N LEU A 48 -5.44 8.18 -16.25
CA LEU A 48 -4.46 8.03 -15.17
C LEU A 48 -4.79 6.81 -14.31
N ILE A 49 -6.04 6.66 -13.89
CA ILE A 49 -6.50 5.52 -13.08
C ILE A 49 -6.28 4.21 -13.85
N SER A 50 -6.64 4.16 -15.12
CA SER A 50 -6.45 2.98 -15.97
C SER A 50 -4.97 2.62 -16.13
N TYR A 51 -4.11 3.62 -16.35
CA TYR A 51 -2.66 3.46 -16.41
C TYR A 51 -2.10 2.90 -15.10
N VAL A 52 -2.41 3.53 -13.97
CA VAL A 52 -1.94 3.10 -12.65
C VAL A 52 -2.43 1.68 -12.34
N LEU A 53 -3.70 1.40 -12.55
CA LEU A 53 -4.27 0.07 -12.32
C LEU A 53 -3.63 -0.98 -13.22
N SER A 54 -3.35 -0.68 -14.48
CA SER A 54 -2.73 -1.62 -15.40
C SER A 54 -1.32 -2.03 -14.95
N VAL A 55 -0.51 -1.05 -14.50
CA VAL A 55 0.85 -1.30 -14.00
C VAL A 55 0.80 -2.03 -12.67
N VAL A 56 -0.06 -1.60 -11.74
CA VAL A 56 -0.20 -2.23 -10.43
C VAL A 56 -0.70 -3.67 -10.56
N VAL A 57 -1.76 -3.91 -11.34
CA VAL A 57 -2.29 -5.26 -11.54
C VAL A 57 -1.31 -6.13 -12.30
N GLY A 58 -0.64 -5.61 -13.34
CA GLY A 58 0.40 -6.32 -14.06
C GLY A 58 1.52 -6.79 -13.14
N VAL A 59 1.98 -5.92 -12.24
CA VAL A 59 3.02 -6.25 -11.26
C VAL A 59 2.53 -7.22 -10.19
N LEU A 60 1.33 -7.01 -9.65
CA LEU A 60 0.73 -7.94 -8.69
C LEU A 60 0.52 -9.32 -9.30
N PHE A 61 0.11 -9.40 -10.57
CA PHE A 61 0.00 -10.64 -11.32
C PHE A 61 1.34 -11.34 -11.49
N LEU A 62 2.39 -10.60 -11.90
CA LEU A 62 3.76 -11.12 -11.96
C LEU A 62 4.24 -11.63 -10.59
N SER A 63 3.84 -10.97 -9.50
CA SER A 63 4.16 -11.38 -8.13
C SER A 63 3.38 -12.61 -7.66
N ALA A 64 2.15 -12.81 -8.15
CA ALA A 64 1.24 -13.89 -7.76
C ALA A 64 1.50 -15.21 -8.50
N GLN A 65 2.29 -15.21 -9.58
CA GLN A 65 2.66 -16.39 -10.34
C GLN A 65 3.51 -17.36 -9.50
N LYS A 66 2.84 -18.33 -8.84
CA LYS A 66 3.39 -19.34 -7.92
C LYS A 66 4.54 -20.22 -8.48
N LYS A 67 4.86 -20.19 -9.78
CA LYS A 67 5.74 -21.18 -10.42
C LYS A 67 7.16 -20.74 -10.81
N LYS A 68 7.62 -19.51 -10.54
CA LYS A 68 9.04 -19.15 -10.74
C LYS A 68 9.62 -18.33 -9.59
N LYS A 69 10.62 -18.93 -8.92
CA LYS A 69 11.68 -18.41 -8.01
C LYS A 69 11.71 -16.89 -7.80
N GLN A 70 12.08 -16.47 -6.57
CA GLN A 70 12.44 -15.12 -6.10
C GLN A 70 12.99 -14.11 -7.13
N ARG A 71 13.66 -14.57 -8.18
CA ARG A 71 14.06 -13.79 -9.35
C ARG A 71 12.89 -13.08 -10.06
N ALA A 72 11.72 -13.71 -10.21
CA ALA A 72 10.55 -13.08 -10.84
C ALA A 72 10.05 -11.87 -10.03
N LEU A 73 10.05 -12.01 -8.71
CA LEU A 73 9.67 -10.94 -7.79
C LEU A 73 10.74 -9.83 -7.72
N ALA A 74 12.02 -10.19 -7.72
CA ALA A 74 13.09 -9.19 -7.81
C ALA A 74 12.98 -8.34 -9.09
N ARG A 75 12.60 -8.97 -10.22
CA ARG A 75 12.33 -8.26 -11.47
C ARG A 75 11.11 -7.36 -11.36
N SER A 76 10.02 -7.80 -10.73
CA SER A 76 8.83 -6.95 -10.59
C SER A 76 9.09 -5.70 -9.74
N HIS A 77 9.87 -5.82 -8.66
CA HIS A 77 10.29 -4.64 -7.90
C HIS A 77 11.19 -3.69 -8.70
N ALA A 78 12.15 -4.24 -9.46
CA ALA A 78 13.03 -3.45 -10.30
C ALA A 78 12.25 -2.72 -11.40
N LEU A 79 11.28 -3.40 -12.04
CA LEU A 79 10.39 -2.78 -13.02
C LEU A 79 9.56 -1.65 -12.41
N LEU A 80 8.93 -1.86 -11.25
CA LEU A 80 8.20 -0.79 -10.55
C LEU A 80 9.11 0.41 -10.26
N PHE A 81 10.30 0.16 -9.74
CA PHE A 81 11.26 1.23 -9.46
C PHE A 81 11.65 1.99 -10.73
N VAL A 82 11.95 1.28 -11.82
CA VAL A 82 12.25 1.89 -13.12
C VAL A 82 11.08 2.73 -13.62
N PHE A 83 9.84 2.24 -13.51
CA PHE A 83 8.66 3.01 -13.89
C PHE A 83 8.51 4.29 -13.06
N ILE A 84 8.64 4.21 -11.73
CA ILE A 84 8.59 5.38 -10.82
C ILE A 84 9.66 6.42 -11.19
N PHE A 85 10.87 5.96 -11.47
CA PHE A 85 11.99 6.86 -11.76
C PHE A 85 11.85 7.49 -13.16
N LEU A 86 11.52 6.68 -14.17
CA LEU A 86 11.34 7.16 -15.53
C LEU A 86 10.14 8.11 -15.64
N SER A 87 9.01 7.85 -14.95
CA SER A 87 7.87 8.78 -14.95
C SER A 87 8.27 10.15 -14.41
N ALA A 88 9.03 10.20 -13.32
CA ALA A 88 9.54 11.46 -12.77
C ALA A 88 10.54 12.15 -13.72
N LEU A 89 11.44 11.38 -14.34
CA LEU A 89 12.42 11.92 -15.29
C LEU A 89 11.77 12.49 -16.55
N PHE A 90 10.80 11.78 -17.13
CA PHE A 90 10.05 12.29 -18.29
C PHE A 90 9.21 13.52 -17.93
N ALA A 91 8.63 13.55 -16.72
CA ALA A 91 7.89 14.71 -16.24
C ALA A 91 8.78 15.93 -15.94
N TYR A 92 10.05 15.72 -15.57
CA TYR A 92 10.97 16.79 -15.15
C TYR A 92 11.18 17.88 -16.23
N PHE A 93 11.26 17.48 -17.50
CA PHE A 93 11.54 18.41 -18.60
C PHE A 93 10.37 19.38 -18.88
N PRO A 94 9.12 18.92 -19.07
CA PRO A 94 7.98 19.81 -19.30
C PRO A 94 7.36 20.37 -18.02
N ALA A 95 7.73 19.89 -16.83
CA ALA A 95 7.11 20.35 -15.59
C ALA A 95 7.41 21.83 -15.27
N PRO A 96 6.43 22.54 -14.67
CA PRO A 96 6.64 23.89 -14.16
C PRO A 96 7.72 23.90 -13.09
N GLU A 97 8.35 25.06 -12.85
CA GLU A 97 9.40 25.23 -11.83
C GLU A 97 8.93 24.82 -10.42
N PHE A 98 7.64 25.05 -10.14
CA PHE A 98 7.01 24.69 -8.88
C PHE A 98 5.89 23.69 -9.11
N VAL A 99 5.87 22.60 -8.34
CA VAL A 99 4.88 21.53 -8.42
C VAL A 99 4.07 21.41 -7.13
N PRO A 100 2.77 21.08 -7.21
CA PRO A 100 1.95 20.73 -6.04
C PRO A 100 2.54 19.53 -5.30
N THR A 101 2.70 19.64 -3.98
CA THR A 101 3.26 18.57 -3.14
C THR A 101 2.49 18.34 -1.86
N ARG A 102 1.70 19.33 -1.41
CA ARG A 102 0.91 19.24 -0.19
C ARG A 102 -0.51 19.72 -0.46
N TRP A 103 -1.50 18.97 -0.01
CA TRP A 103 -2.89 19.39 0.01
C TRP A 103 -3.31 19.59 1.47
N GLY A 104 -3.48 20.85 1.85
CA GLY A 104 -3.90 21.27 3.18
C GLY A 104 -5.38 21.03 3.42
N LEU A 105 -5.77 21.00 4.70
CA LEU A 105 -7.15 20.78 5.14
C LEU A 105 -8.11 21.88 4.67
N SER A 106 -7.59 23.08 4.44
CA SER A 106 -8.33 24.26 3.97
C SER A 106 -8.42 24.37 2.44
N GLY A 107 -7.97 23.34 1.69
CA GLY A 107 -7.82 23.42 0.23
C GLY A 107 -6.56 24.16 -0.23
N SER A 108 -5.70 24.61 0.70
CA SER A 108 -4.41 25.21 0.38
C SER A 108 -3.48 24.18 -0.28
N VAL A 109 -2.90 24.53 -1.42
CA VAL A 109 -1.93 23.69 -2.13
C VAL A 109 -0.53 24.21 -1.83
N GLY A 110 0.28 23.41 -1.14
CA GLY A 110 1.69 23.68 -0.94
C GLY A 110 2.49 23.30 -2.18
N LEU A 111 3.36 24.20 -2.62
CA LEU A 111 4.24 24.02 -3.76
C LEU A 111 5.68 23.72 -3.31
N MET A 112 6.43 23.03 -4.16
CA MET A 112 7.85 22.77 -3.98
C MET A 112 8.58 22.91 -5.32
N GLN A 113 9.88 23.21 -5.31
CA GLN A 113 10.70 23.17 -6.53
C GLN A 113 10.60 21.79 -7.19
N LYS A 114 10.52 21.76 -8.52
CA LYS A 114 10.27 20.54 -9.30
C LYS A 114 11.30 19.44 -9.08
N GLU A 115 12.56 19.80 -8.81
CA GLU A 115 13.63 18.86 -8.48
C GLU A 115 13.26 18.04 -7.25
N LEU A 116 12.83 18.72 -6.18
CA LEU A 116 12.46 18.06 -4.93
C LEU A 116 11.09 17.40 -5.03
N GLY A 117 10.11 18.07 -5.63
CA GLY A 117 8.75 17.54 -5.75
C GLY A 117 8.71 16.24 -6.56
N LEU A 118 9.24 16.24 -7.78
CA LEU A 118 9.15 15.08 -8.69
C LEU A 118 10.02 13.91 -8.24
N PHE A 119 11.19 14.17 -7.63
CA PHE A 119 12.14 13.12 -7.24
C PHE A 119 12.02 12.67 -5.78
N PHE A 120 11.18 13.30 -4.94
CA PHE A 120 10.97 12.86 -3.55
C PHE A 120 10.46 11.41 -3.48
N ILE A 121 9.37 11.09 -4.18
CA ILE A 121 8.78 9.74 -4.17
C ILE A 121 9.71 8.70 -4.80
N PRO A 122 10.34 8.94 -5.97
CA PRO A 122 11.35 8.04 -6.53
C PRO A 122 12.52 7.77 -5.58
N THR A 123 13.03 8.81 -4.90
CA THR A 123 14.14 8.67 -3.93
C THR A 123 13.69 7.87 -2.70
N LEU A 124 12.49 8.13 -2.18
CA LEU A 124 11.90 7.35 -1.10
C LEU A 124 11.70 5.88 -1.51
N ALA A 125 11.21 5.63 -2.73
CA ALA A 125 11.04 4.29 -3.26
C ALA A 125 12.38 3.55 -3.38
N LEU A 126 13.44 4.23 -3.81
CA LEU A 126 14.79 3.69 -3.84
C LEU A 126 15.29 3.34 -2.44
N GLY A 127 15.17 4.28 -1.50
CA GLY A 127 15.58 4.08 -0.11
C GLY A 127 14.87 2.91 0.55
N LEU A 128 13.55 2.80 0.39
CA LEU A 128 12.78 1.66 0.89
C LEU A 128 13.15 0.37 0.17
N TYR A 129 13.35 0.40 -1.15
CA TYR A 129 13.79 -0.79 -1.90
C TYR A 129 15.13 -1.31 -1.38
N ILE A 130 16.12 -0.44 -1.21
CA ILE A 130 17.44 -0.81 -0.68
C ILE A 130 17.30 -1.33 0.76
N LEU A 131 16.58 -0.61 1.63
CA LEU A 131 16.34 -1.00 3.02
C LEU A 131 15.72 -2.41 3.09
N PHE A 132 14.61 -2.64 2.38
CA PHE A 132 13.95 -3.95 2.37
C PHE A 132 14.73 -5.03 1.60
N ARG A 133 15.76 -4.70 0.84
CA ARG A 133 16.68 -5.70 0.28
C ARG A 133 17.82 -6.03 1.23
N ALA A 134 18.24 -5.07 2.05
CA ALA A 134 19.28 -5.22 3.06
C ALA A 134 18.80 -5.96 4.32
N LEU A 135 17.56 -5.71 4.79
CA LEU A 135 17.05 -6.30 6.03
C LEU A 135 17.21 -7.84 6.13
N PRO A 136 16.96 -8.66 5.09
CA PRO A 136 17.14 -10.10 5.16
C PRO A 136 18.59 -10.58 5.32
N VAL A 137 19.58 -9.72 5.05
CA VAL A 137 21.01 -10.03 5.19
C VAL A 137 21.44 -9.89 6.65
N ILE A 138 20.85 -8.94 7.38
CA ILE A 138 21.20 -8.62 8.78
C ILE A 138 20.83 -9.79 9.70
N ALA A 139 21.84 -10.36 10.39
CA ALA A 139 21.73 -11.57 11.21
C ALA A 139 20.57 -11.54 12.22
N VAL A 140 20.35 -10.39 12.88
CA VAL A 140 19.29 -10.18 13.87
C VAL A 140 17.88 -10.45 13.30
N PHE A 141 17.67 -10.24 12.00
CA PHE A 141 16.36 -10.32 11.37
C PHE A 141 16.13 -11.62 10.58
N GLN A 142 17.16 -12.44 10.35
CA GLN A 142 17.06 -13.63 9.50
C GLN A 142 15.99 -14.64 9.98
N ASN A 143 15.86 -14.82 11.29
CA ASN A 143 14.86 -15.73 11.86
C ASN A 143 13.42 -15.23 11.70
N ALA A 144 13.21 -13.90 11.70
CA ALA A 144 11.93 -13.31 11.38
C ALA A 144 11.53 -13.56 9.92
N PHE A 145 12.50 -13.48 9.00
CA PHE A 145 12.27 -13.66 7.57
C PHE A 145 11.87 -15.09 7.18
N LYS A 146 12.40 -16.12 7.85
CA LYS A 146 12.10 -17.52 7.52
C LYS A 146 10.59 -17.83 7.58
N LYS A 147 9.88 -17.26 8.56
CA LYS A 147 8.43 -17.48 8.76
C LYS A 147 7.54 -16.52 7.95
N PHE A 148 8.08 -15.37 7.53
CA PHE A 148 7.29 -14.28 6.92
C PHE A 148 7.69 -13.95 5.47
N ARG A 149 8.60 -14.72 4.85
CA ARG A 149 9.20 -14.39 3.54
C ARG A 149 8.19 -14.07 2.44
N ALA A 150 7.09 -14.81 2.33
CA ALA A 150 6.09 -14.58 1.29
C ALA A 150 5.36 -13.23 1.46
N TYR A 151 4.90 -12.95 2.68
CA TYR A 151 4.24 -11.69 3.01
C TYR A 151 5.19 -10.51 2.99
N TYR A 152 6.47 -10.69 3.33
CA TYR A 152 7.48 -9.65 3.21
C TYR A 152 7.63 -9.14 1.78
N HIS A 153 7.73 -10.10 0.87
CA HIS A 153 7.83 -9.85 -0.56
C HIS A 153 6.58 -9.18 -1.12
N GLN A 154 5.41 -9.64 -0.69
CA GLN A 154 4.13 -9.02 -1.03
C GLN A 154 4.04 -7.59 -0.47
N PHE A 155 4.47 -7.37 0.77
CA PHE A 155 4.49 -6.06 1.40
C PHE A 155 5.36 -5.06 0.64
N LEU A 156 6.58 -5.46 0.24
CA LEU A 156 7.45 -4.61 -0.56
C LEU A 156 6.82 -4.30 -1.93
N THR A 157 6.23 -5.30 -2.59
CA THR A 157 5.55 -5.11 -3.89
C THR A 157 4.40 -4.11 -3.76
N THR A 158 3.52 -4.30 -2.77
CA THR A 158 2.38 -3.40 -2.55
C THR A 158 2.83 -2.00 -2.14
N THR A 159 3.90 -1.87 -1.36
CA THR A 159 4.47 -0.56 -0.97
C THR A 159 5.02 0.18 -2.18
N LEU A 160 5.78 -0.48 -3.06
CA LEU A 160 6.26 0.15 -4.30
C LEU A 160 5.11 0.49 -5.25
N ALA A 161 4.10 -0.36 -5.35
CA ALA A 161 2.89 -0.08 -6.14
C ALA A 161 2.13 1.14 -5.62
N PHE A 162 2.01 1.28 -4.29
CA PHE A 162 1.41 2.46 -3.66
C PHE A 162 2.22 3.73 -3.94
N LEU A 163 3.56 3.67 -3.81
CA LEU A 163 4.43 4.81 -4.14
C LEU A 163 4.34 5.18 -5.63
N PHE A 164 4.22 4.20 -6.53
CA PHE A 164 3.99 4.46 -7.95
C PHE A 164 2.66 5.18 -8.20
N ALA A 165 1.59 4.76 -7.53
CA ALA A 165 0.30 5.44 -7.61
C ALA A 165 0.39 6.89 -7.11
N LEU A 166 1.06 7.12 -5.97
CA LEU A 166 1.28 8.46 -5.44
C LEU A 166 2.15 9.32 -6.37
N ASN A 167 3.23 8.77 -6.93
CA ASN A 167 4.09 9.48 -7.88
C ASN A 167 3.31 9.87 -9.15
N SER A 168 2.48 8.95 -9.66
CA SER A 168 1.64 9.22 -10.84
C SER A 168 0.62 10.32 -10.56
N ALA A 169 -0.03 10.29 -9.39
CA ALA A 169 -0.96 11.34 -8.95
C ALA A 169 -0.27 12.70 -8.79
N LEU A 170 0.94 12.71 -8.22
CA LEU A 170 1.75 13.92 -8.07
C LEU A 170 2.12 14.52 -9.43
N ILE A 171 2.69 13.71 -10.33
CA ILE A 171 3.05 14.13 -11.69
C ILE A 171 1.82 14.68 -12.40
N PHE A 172 0.69 13.98 -12.33
CA PHE A 172 -0.56 14.45 -12.91
C PHE A 172 -0.98 15.82 -12.37
N SER A 173 -0.92 16.01 -11.06
CA SER A 173 -1.26 17.30 -10.43
C SER A 173 -0.35 18.45 -10.87
N ALA A 174 0.90 18.18 -11.25
CA ALA A 174 1.82 19.19 -11.77
C ALA A 174 1.39 19.74 -13.14
N PHE A 175 0.73 18.92 -13.97
CA PHE A 175 0.22 19.33 -15.29
C PHE A 175 -1.27 19.68 -15.27
N SER A 176 -1.96 19.40 -14.17
CA SER A 176 -3.38 19.72 -14.00
C SER A 176 -3.64 20.19 -12.56
N PRO A 177 -3.20 21.42 -12.19
CA PRO A 177 -3.29 21.91 -10.82
C PRO A 177 -4.73 22.00 -10.29
N ASP A 178 -5.68 22.30 -11.18
CA ASP A 178 -7.11 22.40 -10.87
C ASP A 178 -7.80 21.02 -10.76
N SER A 179 -7.07 19.93 -10.97
CA SER A 179 -7.64 18.59 -10.90
C SER A 179 -7.97 18.18 -9.46
N ALA A 180 -9.14 17.57 -9.28
CA ALA A 180 -9.54 16.96 -8.02
C ALA A 180 -8.81 15.63 -7.76
N ILE A 181 -7.48 15.66 -7.59
CA ILE A 181 -6.66 14.46 -7.39
C ILE A 181 -6.64 13.96 -5.93
N ALA A 182 -6.97 14.84 -4.98
CA ALA A 182 -6.96 14.53 -3.55
C ALA A 182 -7.83 13.31 -3.17
N PRO A 183 -9.05 13.12 -3.69
CA PRO A 183 -9.84 11.91 -3.46
C PRO A 183 -9.12 10.62 -3.88
N LEU A 184 -8.39 10.64 -4.99
CA LEU A 184 -7.64 9.47 -5.47
C LEU A 184 -6.48 9.13 -4.53
N ILE A 185 -5.76 10.15 -4.03
CA ILE A 185 -4.67 9.98 -3.06
C ILE A 185 -5.21 9.40 -1.74
N VAL A 186 -6.34 9.93 -1.26
CA VAL A 186 -7.02 9.45 -0.06
C VAL A 186 -7.48 8.01 -0.23
N LEU A 187 -8.09 7.66 -1.36
CA LEU A 187 -8.50 6.29 -1.67
C LEU A 187 -7.31 5.32 -1.72
N ALA A 188 -6.25 5.68 -2.43
CA ALA A 188 -5.02 4.88 -2.53
C ALA A 188 -4.38 4.67 -1.15
N THR A 189 -4.35 5.72 -0.33
CA THR A 189 -3.81 5.66 1.05
C THR A 189 -4.68 4.77 1.94
N GLY A 190 -6.00 4.93 1.90
CA GLY A 190 -6.93 4.09 2.65
C GLY A 190 -6.79 2.61 2.29
N LEU A 191 -6.76 2.27 1.00
CA LEU A 191 -6.56 0.91 0.53
C LEU A 191 -5.19 0.33 0.95
N TYR A 192 -4.13 1.14 0.89
CA TYR A 192 -2.81 0.73 1.35
C TYR A 192 -2.80 0.44 2.85
N VAL A 193 -3.37 1.32 3.68
CA VAL A 193 -3.46 1.12 5.13
C VAL A 193 -4.34 -0.09 5.47
N MET A 194 -5.45 -0.31 4.77
CA MET A 194 -6.27 -1.53 4.91
C MET A 194 -5.44 -2.79 4.62
N TYR A 195 -4.64 -2.79 3.55
CA TYR A 195 -3.76 -3.91 3.23
C TYR A 195 -2.71 -4.15 4.32
N VAL A 196 -2.04 -3.09 4.79
CA VAL A 196 -1.05 -3.17 5.89
C VAL A 196 -1.71 -3.72 7.16
N ALA A 197 -2.89 -3.22 7.50
CA ALA A 197 -3.69 -3.70 8.62
C ALA A 197 -4.01 -5.18 8.45
N TYR A 198 -4.46 -5.63 7.27
CA TYR A 198 -4.75 -7.03 6.97
C TYR A 198 -3.54 -7.93 7.18
N ILE A 199 -2.37 -7.62 6.59
CA ILE A 199 -1.20 -8.51 6.69
C ILE A 199 -0.67 -8.60 8.12
N THR A 200 -0.85 -7.55 8.94
CA THR A 200 -0.34 -7.45 10.31
C THR A 200 -0.80 -8.61 11.20
N ARG A 201 -2.01 -9.14 10.98
CA ARG A 201 -2.55 -10.27 11.76
C ARG A 201 -1.84 -11.60 11.51
N PHE A 202 -1.16 -11.75 10.38
CA PHE A 202 -0.49 -13.00 9.98
C PHE A 202 1.01 -13.01 10.30
N ILE A 203 1.54 -11.86 10.73
CA ILE A 203 2.96 -11.73 11.04
C ILE A 203 3.22 -12.43 12.36
N GLY A 204 4.10 -13.43 12.35
CA GLY A 204 4.61 -14.03 13.59
C GLY A 204 5.48 -13.05 14.38
N ARG A 205 5.76 -13.37 15.64
CA ARG A 205 6.59 -12.54 16.52
C ARG A 205 7.95 -12.22 15.90
N ASN A 206 8.25 -10.93 15.81
CA ASN A 206 9.45 -10.42 15.16
C ASN A 206 9.77 -8.98 15.60
N TYR A 207 10.98 -8.51 15.28
CA TYR A 207 11.45 -7.17 15.66
C TYR A 207 11.22 -6.09 14.58
N LEU A 208 10.66 -6.43 13.41
CA LEU A 208 10.55 -5.51 12.26
C LEU A 208 9.12 -4.98 12.02
N PHE A 209 8.14 -5.87 12.01
CA PHE A 209 6.77 -5.60 11.56
C PHE A 209 5.73 -5.86 12.65
N GLY A 210 4.69 -5.03 12.66
CA GLY A 210 3.54 -5.13 13.56
C GLY A 210 3.67 -4.28 14.83
N PHE A 211 2.74 -4.46 15.75
CA PHE A 211 2.71 -3.78 17.06
C PHE A 211 3.71 -4.39 18.04
N ARG A 212 4.85 -3.73 18.24
CA ARG A 212 6.04 -4.26 18.95
C ARG A 212 6.13 -3.74 20.39
N THR A 213 5.13 -4.02 21.22
CA THR A 213 5.24 -3.72 22.65
C THR A 213 6.26 -4.66 23.32
N PRO A 214 6.99 -4.22 24.36
CA PRO A 214 8.00 -5.05 25.02
C PRO A 214 7.47 -6.42 25.47
N TRP A 215 6.24 -6.46 25.99
CA TRP A 215 5.58 -7.68 26.42
C TRP A 215 5.04 -8.55 25.28
N ALA A 216 4.63 -7.97 24.14
CA ALA A 216 4.26 -8.76 22.96
C ALA A 216 5.49 -9.47 22.36
N LEU A 217 6.67 -8.85 22.43
CA LEU A 217 7.93 -9.47 22.02
C LEU A 217 8.38 -10.61 22.95
N ALA A 218 7.87 -10.67 24.18
CA ALA A 218 8.20 -11.73 25.13
C ALA A 218 7.37 -13.02 24.94
N HIS A 219 6.16 -12.94 24.37
CA HIS A 219 5.23 -14.08 24.37
C HIS A 219 4.37 -14.17 23.10
N ASP A 220 4.38 -15.33 22.43
CA ASP A 220 3.67 -15.53 21.15
C ASP A 220 2.14 -15.36 21.27
N THR A 221 1.53 -15.79 22.38
CA THR A 221 0.09 -15.54 22.63
C THR A 221 -0.24 -14.05 22.79
N VAL A 222 0.61 -13.28 23.48
CA VAL A 222 0.40 -11.82 23.65
C VAL A 222 0.58 -11.13 22.31
N TRP A 223 1.59 -11.53 21.54
CA TRP A 223 1.81 -11.09 20.17
C TRP A 223 0.57 -11.31 19.29
N ALA A 224 0.11 -12.57 19.15
CA ALA A 224 -0.97 -12.92 18.24
C ALA A 224 -2.28 -12.17 18.58
N ARG A 225 -2.61 -12.04 19.86
CA ARG A 225 -3.79 -11.27 20.31
C ARG A 225 -3.62 -9.78 20.01
N THR A 226 -2.45 -9.21 20.27
CA THR A 226 -2.16 -7.79 20.00
C THR A 226 -2.26 -7.48 18.51
N GLN A 227 -1.63 -8.29 17.65
CA GLN A 227 -1.69 -8.07 16.21
C GLN A 227 -3.12 -8.19 15.67
N LYS A 228 -3.93 -9.12 16.20
CA LYS A 228 -5.33 -9.28 15.78
C LYS A 228 -6.16 -8.02 16.10
N VAL A 229 -6.07 -7.52 17.33
CA VAL A 229 -6.83 -6.32 17.74
C VAL A 229 -6.32 -5.09 16.99
N GLY A 230 -5.02 -4.87 16.93
CA GLY A 230 -4.45 -3.73 16.21
C GLY A 230 -4.72 -3.77 14.70
N SER A 231 -4.71 -4.95 14.09
CA SER A 231 -5.14 -5.15 12.69
C SER A 231 -6.58 -4.70 12.47
N ASN A 232 -7.50 -5.08 13.35
CA ASN A 232 -8.91 -4.71 13.21
C ASN A 232 -9.14 -3.20 13.42
N LEU A 233 -8.47 -2.61 14.41
CA LEU A 233 -8.59 -1.18 14.69
C LEU A 233 -8.02 -0.33 13.55
N LEU A 234 -6.83 -0.67 13.04
CA LEU A 234 -6.27 0.01 11.86
C LEU A 234 -7.13 -0.18 10.61
N MET A 235 -7.72 -1.36 10.43
CA MET A 235 -8.66 -1.60 9.32
C MET A 235 -9.87 -0.66 9.43
N PHE A 236 -10.40 -0.46 10.64
CA PHE A 236 -11.50 0.48 10.89
C PHE A 236 -11.08 1.93 10.61
N SER A 237 -9.91 2.37 11.08
CA SER A 237 -9.39 3.72 10.75
C SER A 237 -9.24 3.93 9.25
N ALA A 238 -8.73 2.93 8.52
CA ALA A 238 -8.57 3.00 7.08
C ALA A 238 -9.93 3.01 6.35
N ALA A 239 -10.92 2.26 6.84
CA ALA A 239 -12.28 2.33 6.32
C ALA A 239 -12.90 3.72 6.52
N LEU A 240 -12.70 4.33 7.70
CA LEU A 240 -13.15 5.70 7.98
C LEU A 240 -12.54 6.72 7.01
N LEU A 241 -11.27 6.56 6.64
CA LEU A 241 -10.61 7.41 5.64
C LEU A 241 -11.24 7.28 4.25
N ILE A 242 -11.66 6.08 3.85
CA ILE A 242 -12.32 5.89 2.55
C ILE A 242 -13.74 6.45 2.60
N VAL A 243 -14.46 6.21 3.70
CA VAL A 243 -15.82 6.76 3.91
C VAL A 243 -15.82 8.27 4.00
N SER A 244 -14.71 8.91 4.40
CA SER A 244 -14.55 10.35 4.37
C SER A 244 -14.54 10.96 2.95
N LEU A 245 -14.54 10.12 1.90
CA LEU A 245 -14.76 10.59 0.53
C LEU A 245 -16.23 10.79 0.22
N LEU A 246 -17.13 10.09 0.93
CA LEU A 246 -18.58 10.16 0.74
C LEU A 246 -19.24 11.19 1.67
N ASN A 247 -18.60 11.47 2.81
CA ASN A 247 -19.09 12.34 3.86
C ASN A 247 -18.06 13.45 4.14
N GLN A 248 -18.48 14.57 4.73
CA GLN A 248 -17.57 15.64 5.18
C GLN A 248 -16.71 15.26 6.41
N ILE A 249 -16.36 13.98 6.59
CA ILE A 249 -15.44 13.58 7.67
C ILE A 249 -14.08 14.20 7.36
N THR A 250 -13.58 15.02 8.28
CA THR A 250 -12.33 15.76 8.06
C THR A 250 -11.13 14.86 8.37
N ILE A 251 -10.01 15.05 7.66
CA ILE A 251 -8.73 14.35 7.89
C ILE A 251 -8.31 14.28 9.38
N PRO A 252 -8.56 15.31 10.24
CA PRO A 252 -8.35 15.20 11.68
C PRO A 252 -9.05 14.01 12.35
N VAL A 253 -10.26 13.65 11.93
CA VAL A 253 -10.99 12.49 12.47
C VAL A 253 -10.25 11.19 12.15
N PHE A 254 -9.69 11.08 10.95
CA PHE A 254 -8.87 9.92 10.57
C PHE A 254 -7.58 9.84 11.40
N ILE A 255 -6.87 10.98 11.55
CA ILE A 255 -5.66 11.04 12.38
C ILE A 255 -5.99 10.62 13.82
N PHE A 256 -7.08 11.15 14.38
CA PHE A 256 -7.58 10.77 15.69
C PHE A 256 -7.88 9.27 15.77
N ALA A 257 -8.55 8.70 14.77
CA ALA A 257 -8.87 7.27 14.73
C ALA A 257 -7.60 6.39 14.70
N ILE A 258 -6.54 6.79 13.99
CA ILE A 258 -5.26 6.08 14.01
C ILE A 258 -4.62 6.15 15.40
N ILE A 259 -4.53 7.36 15.98
CA ILE A 259 -3.93 7.56 17.29
C ILE A 259 -4.65 6.72 18.34
N MET A 260 -5.98 6.75 18.35
CA MET A 260 -6.80 5.93 19.23
C MET A 260 -6.61 4.43 18.97
N SER A 261 -6.51 4.00 17.71
CA SER A 261 -6.23 2.60 17.39
C SER A 261 -4.89 2.14 17.96
N ILE A 262 -3.85 2.98 17.87
CA ILE A 262 -2.53 2.69 18.44
C ILE A 262 -2.60 2.64 19.97
N ALA A 263 -3.23 3.63 20.60
CA ALA A 263 -3.37 3.72 22.05
C ALA A 263 -4.15 2.52 22.62
N VAL A 264 -5.31 2.20 22.04
CA VAL A 264 -6.12 1.04 22.45
C VAL A 264 -5.36 -0.26 22.25
N THR A 265 -4.63 -0.41 21.13
CA THR A 265 -3.82 -1.62 20.89
C THR A 265 -2.73 -1.77 21.94
N PHE A 266 -2.07 -0.67 22.32
CA PHE A 266 -1.03 -0.67 23.35
C PHE A 266 -1.58 -1.08 24.71
N VAL A 267 -2.67 -0.45 25.16
CA VAL A 267 -3.34 -0.77 26.43
C VAL A 267 -3.83 -2.22 26.43
N TYR A 268 -4.52 -2.65 25.37
CA TYR A 268 -4.98 -4.03 25.22
C TYR A 268 -3.82 -5.03 25.32
N SER A 269 -2.71 -4.73 24.65
CA SER A 269 -1.51 -5.57 24.68
C SER A 269 -1.00 -5.77 26.10
N TYR A 270 -0.99 -4.70 26.91
CA TYR A 270 -0.54 -4.75 28.31
C TYR A 270 -1.50 -5.57 29.18
N LEU A 271 -2.81 -5.39 29.02
CA LEU A 271 -3.83 -6.16 29.75
C LEU A 271 -3.73 -7.66 29.44
N VAL A 272 -3.53 -8.02 28.17
CA VAL A 272 -3.32 -9.41 27.76
C VAL A 272 -2.06 -9.98 28.39
N TYR A 273 -0.98 -9.21 28.47
CA TYR A 273 0.25 -9.62 29.15
C TYR A 273 0.01 -9.94 30.63
N LEU A 274 -0.65 -9.04 31.38
CA LEU A 274 -0.98 -9.26 32.79
C LEU A 274 -1.81 -10.54 33.00
N ALA A 275 -2.80 -10.77 32.13
CA ALA A 275 -3.61 -11.98 32.19
C ALA A 275 -2.80 -13.26 31.95
N VAL A 276 -1.85 -13.24 31.01
CA VAL A 276 -0.96 -14.37 30.71
C VAL A 276 0.01 -14.65 31.87
N VAL A 277 0.61 -13.62 32.45
CA VAL A 277 1.54 -13.76 33.59
C VAL A 277 0.82 -14.28 34.84
N LYS A 278 -0.36 -13.73 35.16
CA LYS A 278 -1.18 -14.19 36.29
C LYS A 278 -1.53 -15.67 36.15
N LYS A 279 -1.94 -16.12 34.96
CA LYS A 279 -2.26 -17.54 34.69
C LYS A 279 -1.05 -18.46 34.90
N ARG A 280 0.15 -18.05 34.47
CA ARG A 280 1.38 -18.84 34.70
C ARG A 280 1.71 -18.98 36.19
N ARG A 281 1.59 -17.91 36.97
CA ARG A 281 1.88 -17.92 38.42
C ARG A 281 0.95 -18.86 39.19
N VAL A 282 -0.33 -18.93 38.81
CA VAL A 282 -1.29 -19.88 39.42
C VAL A 282 -0.93 -21.33 39.08
N LEU A 283 -0.58 -21.62 37.81
CA LEU A 283 -0.20 -22.98 37.39
C LEU A 283 1.10 -23.47 38.03
N SER A 284 2.04 -22.58 38.36
CA SER A 284 3.26 -22.95 39.08
C SER A 284 3.05 -23.24 40.57
N PHE A 285 1.90 -22.85 41.14
CA PHE A 285 1.56 -23.14 42.54
C PHE A 285 0.79 -24.46 42.69
N ILE A 286 0.20 -24.97 41.61
CA ILE A 286 -0.57 -26.22 41.58
C ILE A 286 0.32 -27.43 41.21
N ARG A 287 1.53 -27.18 40.71
CA ARG A 287 2.55 -28.21 40.45
C ARG A 287 3.55 -28.26 41.59
#